data_AF-A0AB38UPX2-F1
#
_entry.id   AF-A0AB38UPX2-F1
#
_cell.length_a   1.000
_cell.length_b   1.000
_cell.length_c   1.000
_cell.angle_alpha   90.00
_cell.angle_beta   90.00
_cell.angle_gamma   90.00
#
_symmetry.space_group_name_H-M   'P 1'
#
loop_
_entity.id
_entity.type
_entity.pdbx_description
1 polymer ?
#
loop_
_entity_poly.entity_id
_entity_poly.type
_entity_poly.pdbx_seq_one_letter_code
_entity_poly.pdbx_strand_id
1 'polypeptide(L)' 'MRDMFEIGAAARTSEWSTSKLARNEKIVGCGHRVYQNGDWRVSARGKP' A
#
# COMPACT_ATOMS: atom_id res chain seq x y z
N MET A 1 8.58 6.61 -0.06
CA MET A 1 8.66 6.18 1.36
C MET A 1 8.03 7.16 2.35
N ARG A 2 7.42 8.28 1.91
CA ARG A 2 6.87 9.31 2.80
C ARG A 2 5.74 8.80 3.69
N ASP A 3 4.82 8.04 3.11
CA ASP A 3 3.69 7.40 3.80
C ASP A 3 4.16 6.48 4.94
N MET A 4 5.25 5.73 4.78
CA MET A 4 5.76 4.86 5.85
C MET A 4 6.31 5.66 7.04
N PHE A 5 6.96 6.80 6.78
CA PHE A 5 7.40 7.70 7.85
C PHE A 5 6.21 8.39 8.55
N GLU A 6 5.15 8.70 7.80
CA GLU A 6 3.93 9.32 8.32
C GLU A 6 3.15 8.37 9.24
N ILE A 7 3.05 7.08 8.87
CA ILE A 7 2.42 6.04 9.70
C ILE A 7 3.21 5.84 11.01
N GLY A 8 4.54 5.82 10.93
CA GLY A 8 5.48 5.74 12.06
C GLY A 8 5.55 4.39 12.78
N ALA A 9 4.44 3.65 12.90
CA ALA A 9 4.38 2.33 13.54
C ALA A 9 3.37 1.42 12.86
N ALA A 10 3.71 0.14 12.70
CA ALA A 10 2.86 -0.85 12.02
C ALA A 10 1.44 -0.93 12.61
N ALA A 11 1.29 -0.80 13.94
CA ALA A 11 0.00 -0.81 14.61
C ALA A 11 -0.95 0.31 14.18
N ARG A 12 -0.42 1.45 13.69
CA ARG A 12 -1.22 2.61 13.23
C ARG A 12 -1.67 2.51 11.78
N THR A 13 -1.20 1.51 11.03
CA THR A 13 -1.42 1.39 9.59
C THR A 13 -2.90 1.35 9.23
N SER A 14 -3.71 0.59 9.98
CA SER A 14 -5.14 0.45 9.68
C SER A 14 -5.86 1.80 9.78
N GLU A 15 -5.73 2.47 10.92
CA GLU A 15 -6.36 3.77 11.17
C GLU A 15 -5.89 4.84 10.17
N TRP A 16 -4.58 4.92 9.94
CA TRP A 16 -4.00 5.88 9.00
C TRP A 16 -4.50 5.66 7.57
N SER A 17 -4.54 4.40 7.11
CA SER A 17 -4.97 4.07 5.75
C SER A 17 -6.46 4.38 5.53
N THR A 18 -7.32 4.04 6.50
CA THR A 18 -8.75 4.39 6.44
C THR A 18 -8.96 5.90 6.40
N SER A 19 -8.23 6.65 7.23
CA SER A 19 -8.31 8.11 7.26
C SER A 19 -7.89 8.75 5.93
N LYS A 20 -6.82 8.25 5.32
CA LYS A 20 -6.32 8.72 4.02
C LYS A 20 -7.30 8.43 2.88
N LEU A 21 -7.89 7.23 2.87
CA LEU A 21 -8.93 6.85 1.91
C LEU A 21 -10.20 7.69 2.07
N ALA A 22 -10.60 8.01 3.30
CA ALA A 22 -11.76 8.88 3.56
C ALA A 22 -11.55 10.30 3.00
N ARG A 23 -10.30 10.76 2.90
CA ARG A 23 -9.92 12.03 2.25
C ARG A 23 -9.68 11.90 0.74
N ASN A 24 -9.93 10.73 0.16
CA ASN A 24 -9.64 10.40 -1.24
C ASN A 24 -8.18 10.66 -1.62
N GLU A 25 -7.26 10.51 -0.66
CA GLU A 25 -5.84 10.68 -0.86
C GLU A 25 -5.21 9.37 -1.34
N LYS A 26 -4.27 9.47 -2.28
CA LYS A 26 -3.57 8.32 -2.82
C LYS A 26 -2.61 7.72 -1.80
N ILE A 27 -2.77 6.42 -1.52
CA ILE A 27 -1.74 5.61 -0.85
C ILE A 27 -0.70 5.20 -1.90
N VAL A 28 0.55 5.65 -1.73
CA VAL A 28 1.60 5.37 -2.73
C VAL A 28 2.04 3.90 -2.67
N GLY A 29 2.22 3.26 -3.82
CA GLY A 29 2.63 1.85 -3.91
C GLY A 29 1.49 0.83 -3.91
N CYS A 30 0.23 1.27 -3.79
CA CYS A 30 -0.94 0.39 -3.88
C CYS A 30 -1.59 0.42 -5.26
N GLY A 31 -2.01 -0.77 -5.74
CA GLY A 31 -2.72 -0.96 -7.00
C GLY A 31 -1.86 -0.87 -8.27
N HIS A 32 -2.34 -1.47 -9.36
CA HIS A 32 -1.71 -1.36 -10.67
C HIS A 32 -2.80 -1.45 -11.76
N ARG A 33 -2.70 -0.61 -12.81
CA ARG A 33 -3.64 -0.65 -13.95
C ARG A 33 -3.68 -1.99 -14.72
N VAL A 34 -2.61 -2.78 -14.69
CA VAL A 34 -2.43 -3.98 -15.52
C VAL A 34 -2.56 -5.24 -14.68
N TYR A 35 -1.96 -5.27 -13.49
CA TYR A 35 -2.02 -6.44 -12.62
C TYR A 35 -3.31 -6.46 -11.79
N GLN A 36 -4.20 -7.38 -12.13
CA GLN A 36 -5.48 -7.57 -11.43
C GLN A 36 -5.33 -8.33 -10.11
N ASN A 37 -4.48 -9.37 -10.09
CA ASN A 37 -4.35 -10.31 -8.95
C ASN A 37 -3.08 -10.08 -8.11
N GLY A 38 -2.44 -8.92 -8.28
CA GLY A 38 -1.21 -8.56 -7.59
C GLY A 38 0.00 -8.43 -8.50
N ASP A 39 0.96 -7.60 -8.07
CA ASP A 39 2.21 -7.40 -8.79
C ASP A 39 3.18 -8.55 -8.48
N TRP A 40 3.48 -9.36 -9.50
CA TRP A 40 4.36 -10.52 -9.38
C TRP A 40 5.78 -10.17 -8.90
N ARG A 41 6.22 -8.91 -9.07
CA ARG A 41 7.53 -8.42 -8.62
C ARG A 41 7.62 -8.24 -7.11
N VAL A 42 6.48 -8.05 -6.45
CA VAL A 42 6.40 -7.88 -4.99
C VAL A 42 6.45 -9.24 -4.27
N SER A 43 6.05 -10.33 -4.95
CA SER A 43 6.09 -11.66 -4.37
C SER A 43 7.53 -12.13 -4.17
N ALA A 44 7.91 -12.39 -2.92
CA ALA A 44 9.21 -12.97 -2.56
C ALA A 44 9.34 -14.46 -2.97
N ARG A 45 8.22 -15.14 -3.22
CA ARG A 45 8.21 -16.44 -3.91
C ARG A 45 8.20 -16.13 -5.40
N GLY A 46 9.40 -16.16 -5.99
CA GLY A 46 9.64 -15.73 -7.35
C GLY A 46 8.93 -16.60 -8.38
N LYS A 47 8.17 -15.95 -9.28
CA LYS A 47 7.52 -16.51 -10.48
C LYS A 47 6.67 -17.78 -10.24
N PRO A 48 5.85 -18.21 -11.22
CA PRO A 48 5.53 -19.64 -11.31
C PRO A 48 6.80 -20.49 -11.36
#